data_AF-N6VS59-F1
#
_entry.id   AF-N6VS59-F1
#
_cell.length_a   1.000
_cell.length_b   1.000
_cell.length_c   1.000
_cell.angle_alpha   90.00
_cell.angle_beta   90.00
_cell.angle_gamma   90.00
#
_symmetry.space_group_name_H-M   'P 1'
#
loop_
_entity.id
_entity.type
_entity.pdbx_description
1 polymer ?
#
loop_
_entity_poly.entity_id
_entity_poly.type
_entity_poly.pdbx_seq_one_letter_code
_entity_poly.pdbx_strand_id
1 'polypeptide(L)'
;MKFKLNTGRTIWQGQGIEAGKNLELYRKAAAIAYMNEEDMKKLNVKEGDKIKVKSEFGEVVVYVKKANERLPEGSIYIPMGPWANLVVHPYTDSTGMPYFKGDYDYYVEVEKTDEEVLSMEELMKKYYIK
;
A
#
# COMPACT_ATOMS: atom_id res chain seq x y z
N MET A 1 -10.46 6.81 -7.77
CA MET A 1 -10.94 7.71 -6.68
C MET A 1 -9.74 8.18 -5.86
N LYS A 2 -9.82 9.35 -5.20
CA LYS A 2 -8.70 9.90 -4.41
C LYS A 2 -8.80 9.51 -2.93
N PHE A 3 -7.68 9.14 -2.33
CA PHE A 3 -7.58 8.72 -0.94
C PHE A 3 -6.37 9.33 -0.23
N LYS A 4 -6.50 9.55 1.08
CA LYS A 4 -5.37 9.74 1.98
C LYS A 4 -4.67 8.41 2.22
N LEU A 5 -3.36 8.36 1.94
CA LEU A 5 -2.53 7.20 2.23
C LEU A 5 -1.90 7.33 3.61
N ASN A 6 -2.15 6.36 4.49
CA ASN A 6 -1.38 6.17 5.71
C ASN A 6 -0.58 4.86 5.63
N THR A 7 0.56 4.81 6.30
CA THR A 7 1.39 3.60 6.39
C THR A 7 1.89 3.36 7.80
N GLY A 8 2.19 2.10 8.11
CA GLY A 8 2.70 1.74 9.43
C GLY A 8 2.93 0.26 9.61
N ARG A 9 2.97 -0.18 10.86
CA ARG A 9 3.23 -1.58 11.22
C ARG A 9 1.91 -2.31 11.43
N THR A 10 1.90 -3.59 11.05
CA THR A 10 0.89 -4.55 11.50
C THR A 10 1.58 -5.77 12.08
N ILE A 11 0.90 -6.52 12.94
CA ILE A 11 1.49 -7.73 13.55
C ILE A 11 1.85 -8.77 12.48
N TRP A 12 1.02 -8.87 11.44
CA TRP A 12 1.20 -9.80 10.31
C TRP A 12 2.38 -9.39 9.43
N GLN A 13 2.56 -8.09 9.22
CA GLN A 13 3.70 -7.55 8.50
C GLN A 13 5.00 -7.82 9.26
N GLY A 14 5.00 -7.67 10.59
CA GLY A 14 6.13 -8.04 11.45
C GLY A 14 6.46 -9.53 11.36
N GLN A 15 5.45 -10.40 11.49
CA GLN A 15 5.63 -11.85 11.32
C GLN A 15 6.20 -12.21 9.94
N GLY A 16 5.69 -11.58 8.87
CA GLY A 16 6.17 -11.82 7.51
C GLY A 16 7.64 -11.41 7.32
N ILE A 17 8.07 -10.32 7.96
CA ILE A 17 9.48 -9.90 7.95
C ILE A 17 10.37 -10.96 8.59
N GLU A 18 10.02 -11.42 9.79
CA GLU A 18 10.84 -12.36 10.57
C GLU A 18 10.84 -13.77 9.96
N ALA A 19 9.73 -14.19 9.35
CA ALA A 19 9.66 -15.47 8.66
C ALA A 19 10.49 -15.49 7.36
N GLY A 20 10.53 -14.35 6.64
CA GLY A 20 11.28 -14.21 5.40
C GLY A 20 10.59 -13.27 4.40
N LYS A 21 11.26 -12.16 4.07
CA LYS A 21 10.73 -11.11 3.18
C LYS A 21 10.51 -11.55 1.73
N ASN A 22 11.15 -12.64 1.30
CA ASN A 22 10.97 -13.23 -0.02
C ASN A 22 9.77 -14.20 -0.09
N LEU A 23 9.16 -14.54 1.05
CA LEU A 23 8.06 -15.49 1.10
C LEU A 23 6.72 -14.82 0.75
N GLU A 24 5.81 -15.64 0.21
CA GLU A 24 4.43 -15.23 -0.06
C GLU A 24 3.71 -14.71 1.19
N LEU A 25 4.12 -15.18 2.38
CA LEU A 25 3.60 -14.67 3.66
C LEU A 25 3.83 -13.16 3.81
N TYR A 26 5.01 -12.65 3.45
CA TYR A 26 5.29 -11.21 3.54
C TYR A 26 4.51 -10.42 2.50
N ARG A 27 4.44 -10.92 1.26
CA ARG A 27 3.61 -10.30 0.21
C ARG A 27 2.14 -10.20 0.65
N LYS A 28 1.56 -11.29 1.15
CA LYS A 28 0.19 -11.32 1.67
C LYS A 28 -0.01 -10.50 2.96
N ALA A 29 1.04 -10.00 3.58
CA ALA A 29 0.94 -9.17 4.78
C ALA A 29 1.24 -7.68 4.52
N ALA A 30 2.08 -7.37 3.52
CA ALA A 30 2.55 -6.01 3.24
C ALA A 30 2.06 -5.44 1.90
N ALA A 31 1.73 -6.27 0.91
CA ALA A 31 1.14 -5.85 -0.36
C ALA A 31 -0.39 -5.76 -0.27
N ILE A 32 -0.89 -5.09 0.77
CA ILE A 32 -2.32 -4.96 1.08
C ILE A 32 -2.67 -3.48 1.29
N ALA A 33 -3.81 -3.06 0.76
CA ALA A 33 -4.51 -1.85 1.17
C ALA A 33 -5.72 -2.21 2.04
N TYR A 34 -5.67 -1.76 3.29
CA TYR A 34 -6.81 -1.79 4.20
C TYR A 34 -7.75 -0.63 3.87
N MET A 35 -9.04 -0.95 3.73
CA MET A 35 -10.09 0.00 3.40
C MET A 35 -11.29 -0.20 4.32
N ASN A 36 -12.04 0.87 4.60
CA ASN A 36 -13.35 0.70 5.24
C ASN A 36 -14.37 0.18 4.22
N GLU A 37 -15.50 -0.30 4.74
CA GLU A 37 -16.52 -0.97 3.93
C GLU A 37 -17.22 0.00 2.95
N GLU A 38 -17.41 1.25 3.32
CA GLU A 38 -18.09 2.24 2.47
C GLU A 38 -17.25 2.62 1.25
N ASP A 39 -15.94 2.78 1.43
CA ASP A 39 -15.00 3.04 0.33
C ASP A 39 -14.86 1.81 -0.58
N MET A 40 -14.86 0.60 -0.02
CA MET A 40 -14.88 -0.63 -0.81
C MET A 40 -16.14 -0.71 -1.69
N LYS A 41 -17.32 -0.36 -1.15
CA LYS A 41 -18.56 -0.29 -1.92
C LYS A 41 -18.48 0.76 -3.03
N LYS A 42 -17.97 1.97 -2.73
CA LYS A 42 -17.82 3.06 -3.73
C LYS A 42 -16.87 2.69 -4.87
N LEU A 43 -15.79 1.97 -4.57
CA LEU A 43 -14.84 1.45 -5.56
C LEU A 43 -15.30 0.16 -6.26
N ASN A 44 -16.40 -0.45 -5.81
CA ASN A 44 -16.89 -1.74 -6.28
C ASN A 44 -15.83 -2.86 -6.18
N VAL A 45 -15.14 -2.92 -5.04
CA VAL A 45 -14.13 -3.93 -4.70
C VAL A 45 -14.54 -4.76 -3.50
N LYS A 46 -14.07 -6.01 -3.45
CA LYS A 46 -14.25 -6.94 -2.34
C LYS A 46 -12.90 -7.31 -1.74
N GLU A 47 -12.91 -7.89 -0.55
CA GLU A 47 -11.69 -8.44 0.05
C GLU A 47 -11.08 -9.51 -0.86
N GLY A 48 -9.78 -9.40 -1.12
CA GLY A 48 -9.05 -10.24 -2.08
C GLY A 48 -8.99 -9.68 -3.51
N ASP A 49 -9.81 -8.69 -3.86
CA ASP A 49 -9.66 -7.98 -5.14
C ASP A 49 -8.31 -7.24 -5.18
N LYS A 50 -7.90 -6.81 -6.38
CA LYS A 50 -6.66 -6.05 -6.60
C LYS A 50 -7.01 -4.62 -6.97
N ILE A 51 -6.23 -3.69 -6.43
CA ILE A 51 -6.32 -2.26 -6.75
C ILE A 51 -4.97 -1.75 -7.19
N LYS A 52 -4.98 -0.83 -8.15
CA LYS A 52 -3.82 0.00 -8.47
C LYS A 52 -3.90 1.26 -7.61
N VAL A 53 -2.82 1.53 -6.92
CA VAL A 53 -2.61 2.76 -6.14
C VAL A 53 -1.54 3.56 -6.86
N LYS A 54 -1.85 4.80 -7.19
CA LYS A 54 -0.99 5.69 -7.96
C LYS A 54 -0.80 7.01 -7.22
N SER A 55 0.42 7.50 -7.18
CA SER A 55 0.75 8.85 -6.77
C SER A 55 1.53 9.56 -7.88
N GLU A 56 1.95 10.81 -7.63
CA GLU A 56 2.85 11.53 -8.51
C GLU A 56 4.27 10.91 -8.57
N PHE A 57 4.63 10.08 -7.59
CA PHE A 57 5.97 9.47 -7.47
C PHE A 57 6.06 8.06 -8.04
N GLY A 58 4.93 7.38 -8.19
CA GLY A 58 4.90 6.01 -8.69
C GLY A 58 3.54 5.35 -8.57
N GLU A 59 3.52 4.05 -8.81
CA GLU A 59 2.32 3.23 -8.72
C GLU A 59 2.64 1.83 -8.23
N VAL A 60 1.65 1.19 -7.61
CA VAL A 60 1.75 -0.17 -7.11
C VAL A 60 0.40 -0.87 -7.17
N VAL A 61 0.41 -2.18 -7.42
CA VAL A 61 -0.78 -3.04 -7.32
C VAL A 61 -0.73 -3.78 -5.99
N VAL A 62 -1.82 -3.73 -5.22
CA VAL A 62 -1.95 -4.36 -3.91
C VAL A 62 -3.32 -5.03 -3.76
N TYR A 63 -3.42 -5.99 -2.83
CA TYR A 63 -4.69 -6.64 -2.51
C TYR A 63 -5.55 -5.76 -1.61
N VAL A 64 -6.87 -5.82 -1.78
CA VAL A 64 -7.84 -5.17 -0.91
C VAL A 64 -8.08 -6.04 0.32
N LYS A 65 -8.08 -5.42 1.49
CA LYS A 65 -8.49 -6.04 2.75
C LYS A 65 -9.44 -5.13 3.53
N LYS A 66 -10.48 -5.71 4.13
CA LYS A 66 -11.34 -4.93 5.03
C LYS A 66 -10.55 -4.53 6.28
N ALA A 67 -10.62 -3.27 6.66
CA ALA A 67 -10.02 -2.77 7.89
C ALA A 67 -10.76 -3.34 9.11
N ASN A 68 -10.01 -3.95 10.04
CA ASN A 68 -10.54 -4.36 11.34
C ASN A 68 -10.58 -3.19 12.33
N GLU A 69 -9.66 -2.24 12.17
CA GLU A 69 -9.60 -1.02 12.94
C GLU A 69 -10.39 0.09 12.23
N ARG A 70 -10.83 1.09 13.00
CA ARG A 70 -11.59 2.21 12.44
C ARG A 70 -10.70 3.01 11.49
N LEU A 71 -11.04 2.96 10.20
CA LEU A 71 -10.41 3.77 9.16
C LEU A 71 -11.43 4.80 8.63
N PRO A 72 -11.14 6.10 8.68
CA PRO A 72 -12.04 7.13 8.15
C PRO A 72 -12.34 6.92 6.66
N GLU A 73 -13.50 7.38 6.22
CA GLU A 73 -13.82 7.45 4.79
C GLU A 73 -12.80 8.31 4.03
N GLY A 74 -12.46 7.91 2.80
CA GLY A 74 -11.46 8.60 1.99
C GLY A 74 -10.02 8.36 2.47
N SER A 75 -9.80 7.35 3.32
CA SER A 75 -8.46 6.94 3.77
C SER A 75 -8.19 5.48 3.45
N ILE A 76 -6.95 5.17 3.07
CA ILE A 76 -6.43 3.81 2.94
C ILE A 76 -5.21 3.63 3.82
N TYR A 77 -4.96 2.39 4.24
CA TYR A 77 -3.78 2.05 4.99
C TYR A 77 -3.00 0.92 4.32
N ILE A 78 -1.73 1.16 4.01
CA ILE A 78 -0.84 0.14 3.42
C ILE A 78 0.28 -0.13 4.43
N PRO A 79 0.49 -1.39 4.88
CA PRO A 79 1.60 -1.71 5.78
C PRO A 79 2.94 -1.32 5.16
N MET A 80 3.85 -0.85 6.00
CA MET A 80 5.16 -0.38 5.57
C MET A 80 5.93 -1.52 4.89
N GLY A 81 6.53 -1.22 3.75
CA GLY A 81 7.20 -2.19 2.91
C GLY A 81 7.50 -1.62 1.54
N PRO A 82 8.15 -2.41 0.67
CA PRO A 82 8.57 -1.94 -0.64
C PRO A 82 7.38 -1.60 -1.55
N TRP A 83 6.23 -2.26 -1.40
CA TRP A 83 5.01 -1.88 -2.13
C TRP A 83 4.52 -0.48 -1.75
N ALA A 84 4.41 -0.16 -0.46
CA ALA A 84 4.00 1.16 0.00
C ALA A 84 4.98 2.25 -0.45
N ASN A 85 6.28 1.96 -0.40
CA ASN A 85 7.33 2.92 -0.70
C ASN A 85 7.32 3.45 -2.15
N LEU A 86 6.66 2.75 -3.09
CA LEU A 86 6.50 3.23 -4.47
C LEU A 86 5.51 4.40 -4.59
N VAL A 87 4.67 4.60 -3.57
CA VAL A 87 3.57 5.59 -3.58
C VAL A 87 3.60 6.50 -2.34
N VAL A 88 4.71 6.56 -1.61
CA VAL A 88 4.91 7.57 -0.54
C VAL A 88 5.62 8.80 -1.10
N HIS A 89 5.47 9.93 -0.42
CA HIS A 89 6.12 11.17 -0.80
C HIS A 89 7.60 11.17 -0.34
N PRO A 90 8.59 11.20 -1.27
CA PRO A 90 9.99 10.92 -0.96
C PRO A 90 10.76 12.13 -0.43
N TYR A 91 10.22 13.35 -0.56
CA TYR A 91 10.88 14.54 -0.02
C TYR A 91 11.06 14.43 1.49
N THR A 92 12.15 15.03 1.97
CA THR A 92 12.57 14.93 3.37
C THR A 92 12.66 16.28 4.07
N ASP A 93 12.41 17.39 3.35
CA ASP A 93 12.63 18.76 3.82
C ASP A 93 13.98 18.99 4.49
N SER A 94 15.02 18.34 3.96
CA SER A 94 16.38 18.38 4.52
C SER A 94 16.50 17.83 5.95
N THR A 95 15.53 17.04 6.41
CA THR A 95 15.57 16.36 7.72
C THR A 95 16.07 14.92 7.65
N GLY A 96 16.19 14.37 6.43
CA GLY A 96 16.55 12.97 6.18
C GLY A 96 15.40 11.97 6.33
N MET A 97 14.19 12.42 6.68
CA MET A 97 13.02 11.55 6.87
C MET A 97 11.92 11.83 5.83
N PRO A 98 11.56 10.85 4.97
CA PRO A 98 10.44 10.98 4.05
C PRO A 98 9.06 11.04 4.73
N TYR A 99 8.08 11.53 3.98
CA TYR A 99 6.67 11.58 4.35
C TYR A 99 5.98 10.21 4.20
N PHE A 100 6.38 9.24 5.04
CA PHE A 100 5.85 7.88 4.97
C PHE A 100 4.36 7.76 5.28
N LYS A 101 3.78 8.69 6.05
CA LYS A 101 2.34 8.68 6.41
C LYS A 101 1.50 9.63 5.57
N GLY A 102 2.03 10.08 4.44
CA GLY A 102 1.47 11.16 3.64
C GLY A 102 1.68 12.53 4.29
N ASP A 103 1.06 13.53 3.67
CA ASP A 103 1.03 14.94 4.08
C ASP A 103 -0.41 15.50 3.92
N TYR A 104 -0.67 16.70 4.45
CA TYR A 104 -1.97 17.37 4.48
C TYR A 104 -2.60 17.53 3.09
N ASP A 105 -1.79 17.71 2.04
CA ASP A 105 -2.27 17.85 0.66
C ASP A 105 -1.88 16.67 -0.25
N TYR A 106 -1.31 15.61 0.33
CA TYR A 106 -0.95 14.41 -0.42
C TYR A 106 -2.13 13.44 -0.57
N TYR A 107 -2.38 12.98 -1.79
CA TYR A 107 -3.41 12.00 -2.11
C TYR A 107 -2.89 10.97 -3.10
N VAL A 108 -3.43 9.77 -3.02
CA VAL A 108 -3.22 8.71 -4.01
C VAL A 108 -4.52 8.44 -4.76
N GLU A 109 -4.39 8.14 -6.05
CA GLU A 109 -5.47 7.67 -6.90
C GLU A 109 -5.56 6.16 -6.81
N VAL A 110 -6.76 5.65 -6.55
CA VAL A 110 -7.03 4.23 -6.38
C VAL A 110 -8.11 3.79 -7.35
N GLU A 111 -7.85 2.71 -8.06
CA GLU A 111 -8.79 2.08 -8.99
C GLU A 111 -8.70 0.55 -8.92
N LYS A 112 -9.80 -0.12 -9.24
CA LYS A 112 -9.81 -1.58 -9.39
C LYS A 112 -8.98 -1.98 -10.61
N THR A 113 -8.21 -3.07 -10.51
CA THR A 113 -7.40 -3.58 -11.60
C THR A 113 -7.38 -5.10 -11.63
N ASP A 114 -7.16 -5.66 -12.82
CA ASP A 114 -6.91 -7.09 -13.03
C ASP A 114 -5.41 -7.42 -13.06
N GLU A 115 -4.52 -6.42 -13.01
CA GLU A 115 -3.07 -6.62 -12.93
C GLU A 115 -2.67 -7.42 -11.70
N GLU A 116 -1.56 -8.15 -11.78
CA GLU A 116 -1.05 -8.94 -10.66
C GLU A 116 -0.28 -8.09 -9.65
N VAL A 117 -0.45 -8.43 -8.38
CA VAL A 117 0.45 -7.93 -7.33
C VAL A 117 1.83 -8.52 -7.62
N LEU A 118 2.89 -7.72 -7.58
CA LEU A 118 4.24 -8.24 -7.83
C LEU A 118 4.75 -8.99 -6.60
N SER A 119 5.45 -10.10 -6.81
CA SER A 119 6.28 -10.73 -5.78
C SER A 119 7.43 -9.81 -5.36
N MET A 120 8.06 -10.11 -4.21
CA MET A 120 9.21 -9.36 -3.75
C MET A 120 10.31 -9.31 -4.82
N GLU A 121 10.62 -10.44 -5.46
CA GLU A 121 11.67 -10.50 -6.49
C GLU A 121 11.31 -9.67 -7.73
N GLU A 122 10.09 -9.80 -8.24
CA GLU A 122 9.62 -9.03 -9.40
C GLU A 122 9.60 -7.53 -9.11
N LEU A 123 9.13 -7.14 -7.92
CA LEU A 123 9.09 -5.75 -7.48
C LEU A 123 10.50 -5.16 -7.42
N MET A 124 11.45 -5.90 -6.84
CA MET A 124 12.84 -5.47 -6.73
C MET A 124 13.48 -5.32 -8.12
N LYS A 125 13.32 -6.30 -9.01
CA LYS A 125 13.84 -6.23 -10.40
C LYS A 125 13.22 -5.08 -11.19
N LYS A 126 11.93 -4.79 -10.99
CA LYS A 126 11.23 -3.75 -11.76
C LYS A 126 11.59 -2.34 -11.30
N TYR A 127 11.74 -2.11 -9.99
CA TYR A 127 11.82 -0.75 -9.44
C TYR A 127 13.10 -0.42 -8.67
N TYR A 128 13.78 -1.41 -8.09
CA TYR A 128 14.88 -1.15 -7.13
C TYR A 128 16.25 -1.59 -7.61
N ILE A 129 16.32 -2.58 -8.49
CA ILE A 129 17.57 -3.14 -9.02
C ILE A 129 17.61 -2.79 -10.51
N LYS A 130 18.50 -1.87 -10.87
CA LYS A 130 18.84 -1.54 -12.26
C LYS A 130 20.14 -2.23 -12.66
#